data_AF-A0A6M3KWI1-F1
#
_entry.id   AF-A0A6M3KWI1-F1
#
_cell.length_a   1.000
_cell.length_b   1.000
_cell.length_c   1.000
_cell.angle_alpha   90.00
_cell.angle_beta   90.00
_cell.angle_gamma   90.00
#
_symmetry.space_group_name_H-M   'P 1'
#
loop_
_entity.id
_entity.type
_entity.pdbx_description
1 polymer ?
#
loop_
_entity_poly.entity_id
_entity_poly.type
_entity_poly.pdbx_seq_one_letter_code
_entity_poly.pdbx_strand_id
1 'polypeptide(L)'
;MTEQNVLVKPKAKTVRLSDGKDYTLSPFNLNTLANLEEAFDCDLGEIQGKLSNKAASSFRKLLHVLLADNHPELSLSDVGRLVEMDALADLIPQLTEALGKLEK
;
A
#
# COMPACT_ATOMS: atom_id res chain seq x y z
N MET A 1 11.68 -28.88 -5.24
CA MET A 1 10.45 -28.19 -4.78
C MET A 1 10.84 -27.36 -3.59
N THR A 2 10.74 -26.03 -3.69
CA THR A 2 11.00 -25.13 -2.57
C THR A 2 9.72 -25.08 -1.75
N GLU A 3 9.73 -25.57 -0.51
CA GLU A 3 8.59 -25.45 0.40
C GLU A 3 8.28 -23.97 0.65
N GLN A 4 7.19 -23.47 0.09
CA GLN A 4 6.68 -22.13 0.42
C GLN A 4 5.95 -22.23 1.76
N ASN A 5 6.57 -21.69 2.80
CA ASN A 5 5.99 -21.68 4.12
C ASN A 5 4.90 -20.60 4.19
N VAL A 6 3.64 -21.03 4.05
CA VAL A 6 2.44 -20.16 4.01
C VAL A 6 2.11 -19.52 5.37
N LEU A 7 2.83 -19.92 6.43
CA LEU A 7 2.63 -19.45 7.80
C LEU A 7 3.65 -18.37 8.23
N VAL A 8 4.48 -17.87 7.31
CA VAL A 8 5.43 -16.80 7.61
C VAL A 8 4.65 -15.51 7.87
N LYS A 9 4.74 -14.99 9.09
CA LYS A 9 4.18 -13.67 9.42
C LYS A 9 4.91 -12.60 8.60
N PRO A 10 4.21 -11.83 7.75
CA PRO A 10 4.85 -10.75 7.02
C PRO A 10 5.37 -9.73 8.03
N LYS A 11 6.61 -9.26 7.84
CA LYS A 11 7.18 -8.22 8.71
C LYS A 11 6.44 -6.91 8.44
N ALA A 12 5.91 -6.31 9.50
CA ALA A 12 5.38 -4.96 9.44
C ALA A 12 6.48 -3.99 9.00
N LYS A 13 6.18 -3.13 8.03
CA LYS A 13 7.09 -2.08 7.57
C LYS A 13 6.69 -0.77 8.22
N THR A 14 7.66 0.06 8.58
CA THR A 14 7.42 1.42 9.07
C THR A 14 7.76 2.43 7.98
N VAL A 15 6.95 3.47 7.84
CA VAL A 15 7.20 4.61 6.95
C VAL A 15 7.19 5.90 7.76
N ARG A 16 8.11 6.82 7.48
CA ARG A 16 8.07 8.17 8.05
C ARG A 16 7.35 9.11 7.09
N LEU A 17 6.36 9.84 7.59
CA LEU A 17 5.60 10.82 6.80
C LEU A 17 6.07 12.26 7.06
N SER A 18 5.51 13.24 6.34
CA SER A 18 5.99 14.64 6.36
C SER A 18 5.85 15.35 7.71
N ASP A 19 5.01 14.84 8.61
CA ASP A 19 4.91 15.32 10.00
C ASP A 19 6.05 14.83 10.91
N GLY A 20 6.98 14.05 10.35
CA GLY A 20 8.14 13.50 11.05
C GLY A 20 7.82 12.27 11.91
N LYS A 21 6.59 11.75 11.88
CA LYS A 21 6.19 10.57 12.65
C LYS A 21 6.39 9.28 11.85
N ASP A 22 6.67 8.21 12.59
CA ASP A 22 6.78 6.86 12.06
C ASP A 22 5.44 6.14 12.15
N TYR A 23 4.99 5.60 11.02
CA TYR A 23 3.75 4.89 10.88
C TYR A 23 3.99 3.43 10.48
N THR A 24 3.43 2.52 11.26
CA THR A 24 3.45 1.08 10.94
C THR A 24 2.41 0.74 9.87
N LEU A 25 2.87 0.24 8.73
CA LEU A 25 2.04 -0.30 7.66
C LEU A 25 1.56 -1.71 8.01
N SER A 26 0.36 -2.02 7.54
CA SER A 26 -0.22 -3.35 7.61
C SER A 26 0.67 -4.37 6.92
N PRO A 27 0.88 -5.56 7.52
CA PRO A 27 1.64 -6.62 6.90
C PRO A 27 0.91 -7.08 5.63
N PHE A 28 1.63 -7.15 4.51
CA PHE A 28 1.04 -7.50 3.22
C PHE A 28 0.58 -8.98 3.21
N ASN A 29 -0.70 -9.20 3.49
CA ASN A 29 -1.35 -10.51 3.61
C ASN A 29 -2.70 -10.52 2.89
N LEU A 30 -3.43 -11.64 2.93
CA LEU A 30 -4.73 -11.78 2.25
C LEU A 30 -5.77 -10.72 2.64
N ASN A 31 -5.81 -10.30 3.91
CA ASN A 31 -6.73 -9.24 4.34
C ASN A 31 -6.34 -7.90 3.71
N THR A 32 -5.05 -7.58 3.66
CA THR A 32 -4.57 -6.37 2.99
C THR A 32 -4.92 -6.38 1.50
N LEU A 33 -4.82 -7.53 0.83
CA LEU A 33 -5.21 -7.66 -0.58
C LEU A 33 -6.71 -7.45 -0.76
N ALA A 34 -7.56 -8.13 0.03
CA ALA A 34 -9.00 -7.94 -0.02
C ALA A 34 -9.40 -6.48 0.24
N ASN A 35 -8.79 -5.83 1.25
CA ASN A 35 -9.03 -4.42 1.56
C ASN A 35 -8.62 -3.50 0.40
N LEU A 36 -7.56 -3.84 -0.35
CA LEU A 36 -7.16 -3.10 -1.54
C LEU A 36 -8.17 -3.28 -2.68
N GLU A 37 -8.61 -4.50 -2.95
CA GLU A 37 -9.62 -4.78 -3.98
C GLU A 37 -10.93 -4.03 -3.68
N GLU A 38 -11.39 -4.08 -2.43
CA GLU A 38 -12.58 -3.34 -1.97
C GLU A 38 -12.41 -1.82 -2.09
N ALA A 39 -11.26 -1.26 -1.70
CA ALA A 39 -11.03 0.19 -1.74
C ALA A 39 -10.89 0.77 -3.16
N PHE A 40 -10.44 -0.07 -4.10
CA PHE A 40 -10.26 0.30 -5.50
C PHE A 40 -11.43 -0.11 -6.39
N ASP A 41 -12.33 -0.97 -5.88
CA ASP A 41 -13.47 -1.56 -6.59
C ASP A 41 -13.01 -2.28 -7.87
N CYS A 42 -11.93 -3.05 -7.75
CA CYS A 42 -11.33 -3.82 -8.85
C CYS A 42 -10.34 -4.89 -8.37
N ASP A 43 -9.99 -5.80 -9.26
CA ASP A 43 -8.96 -6.82 -9.00
C ASP A 43 -7.54 -6.22 -8.94
N LEU A 44 -6.61 -6.92 -8.28
CA LEU A 44 -5.22 -6.48 -8.07
C LEU A 44 -4.48 -6.06 -9.37
N GLY A 45 -4.70 -6.78 -10.47
CA GLY A 45 -4.05 -6.45 -11.75
C GLY A 45 -4.47 -5.08 -12.30
N GLU A 46 -5.70 -4.66 -12.03
CA GLU A 46 -6.19 -3.33 -12.41
C GLU A 46 -5.64 -2.22 -11.50
N ILE A 47 -5.38 -2.54 -10.22
CA ILE A 47 -4.79 -1.60 -9.26
C ILE A 47 -3.41 -1.15 -9.75
N GLN A 48 -2.61 -2.07 -10.30
CA GLN A 48 -1.30 -1.73 -10.87
C GLN A 48 -1.44 -0.71 -12.03
N GLY A 49 -2.40 -0.92 -12.93
CA GLY A 49 -2.70 0.03 -14.01
C GLY A 49 -3.15 1.40 -13.49
N LYS A 50 -3.92 1.44 -12.39
CA LYS A 50 -4.37 2.69 -11.76
C LYS A 50 -3.24 3.43 -11.05
N LEU A 51 -2.23 2.74 -10.50
CA LEU A 51 -1.04 3.37 -9.93
C LEU A 51 -0.19 4.07 -11.00
N SER A 52 -0.08 3.48 -12.19
CA SER A 52 0.64 4.09 -13.31
C SER A 52 -0.11 5.26 -13.94
N ASN A 53 -1.43 5.17 -14.10
CA ASN A 53 -2.22 6.17 -14.83
C ASN A 53 -2.79 7.29 -13.94
N LYS A 54 -3.04 7.02 -12.66
CA LYS A 54 -3.62 7.97 -11.68
C LYS A 54 -2.82 7.98 -10.37
N ALA A 55 -1.50 8.03 -10.52
CA ALA A 55 -0.49 7.97 -9.46
C ALA A 55 -0.90 8.60 -8.12
N ALA A 56 -1.18 9.91 -8.08
CA ALA A 56 -1.47 10.59 -6.82
C ALA A 56 -2.73 10.06 -6.11
N SER A 57 -3.86 9.91 -6.82
CA SER A 57 -5.12 9.46 -6.21
C SER A 57 -5.07 7.99 -5.80
N SER A 58 -4.44 7.15 -6.62
CA SER A 58 -4.29 5.72 -6.38
C SER A 58 -3.32 5.47 -5.24
N PHE A 59 -2.17 6.14 -5.23
CA PHE A 59 -1.19 6.02 -4.16
C PHE A 59 -1.76 6.47 -2.82
N ARG A 60 -2.47 7.61 -2.79
CA ARG A 60 -3.14 8.09 -1.56
C ARG A 60 -4.12 7.05 -1.02
N LYS A 61 -4.92 6.42 -1.88
CA LYS A 61 -5.84 5.34 -1.49
C LYS A 61 -5.09 4.11 -0.98
N LEU A 62 -4.08 3.66 -1.70
CA LEU A 62 -3.27 2.50 -1.31
C LEU A 62 -2.62 2.72 0.04
N LEU A 63 -1.95 3.86 0.25
CA LEU A 63 -1.28 4.15 1.51
C LEU A 63 -2.28 4.25 2.66
N HIS A 64 -3.46 4.83 2.42
CA HIS A 64 -4.54 4.84 3.42
C HIS A 64 -4.98 3.42 3.80
N VAL A 65 -5.20 2.52 2.83
CA VAL A 65 -5.54 1.11 3.13
C VAL A 65 -4.43 0.44 3.95
N LEU A 66 -3.16 0.68 3.60
CA LEU A 66 -2.04 0.11 4.35
C LEU A 66 -1.90 0.66 5.77
N LEU A 67 -2.33 1.90 6.02
CA LEU A 67 -2.27 2.52 7.33
C LEU A 67 -3.50 2.22 8.19
N ALA A 68 -4.67 2.00 7.58
CA ALA A 68 -5.96 1.94 8.25
C ALA A 68 -6.05 0.87 9.36
N ASP A 69 -5.40 -0.30 9.21
CA ASP A 69 -5.48 -1.34 10.26
C ASP A 69 -4.76 -0.92 11.55
N ASN A 70 -3.67 -0.14 11.45
CA ASN A 70 -2.86 0.27 12.60
C ASN A 70 -3.11 1.71 13.05
N HIS A 71 -3.66 2.54 12.17
CA HIS A 71 -3.92 3.98 12.37
C HIS A 71 -5.31 4.36 11.80
N PRO A 72 -6.40 3.78 12.34
CA PRO A 72 -7.76 4.00 11.83
C PRO A 72 -8.26 5.44 11.98
N GLU A 73 -7.57 6.27 12.77
CA GLU A 73 -7.82 7.69 12.91
C GLU A 73 -7.39 8.53 11.70
N LEU A 74 -6.52 8.00 10.84
CA LEU A 74 -6.06 8.71 9.64
C LEU A 74 -7.12 8.65 8.55
N SER A 75 -7.65 9.81 8.17
CA SER A 75 -8.51 9.87 7.00
C SER A 75 -7.69 9.84 5.70
N LEU A 76 -8.34 9.51 4.59
CA LEU A 76 -7.76 9.63 3.25
C LEU A 76 -7.22 11.06 2.98
N SER A 77 -7.86 12.09 3.55
CA SER A 77 -7.42 13.47 3.42
C SER A 77 -6.14 13.74 4.21
N ASP A 78 -6.01 13.16 5.40
CA ASP A 78 -4.81 13.33 6.24
C ASP A 78 -3.60 12.70 5.57
N VAL A 79 -3.77 11.48 5.05
CA VAL A 79 -2.73 10.79 4.26
C VAL A 79 -2.29 11.65 3.07
N GLY A 80 -3.23 12.28 2.37
CA GLY A 80 -2.91 13.16 1.24
C GLY A 80 -2.11 14.42 1.63
N ARG A 81 -2.20 14.90 2.87
CA ARG A 81 -1.42 16.04 3.38
C ARG A 81 -0.04 15.61 3.90
N LEU A 82 0.07 14.34 4.31
CA LEU A 82 1.27 13.77 4.93
C LEU A 82 2.27 13.19 3.91
N VAL A 83 1.89 13.10 2.64
CA VAL A 83 2.72 12.58 1.56
C VAL A 83 3.21 13.72 0.67
N GLU A 84 4.51 13.95 0.68
CA GLU A 84 5.16 14.86 -0.27
C GLU A 84 5.18 14.27 -1.69
N MET A 85 5.02 15.12 -2.71
CA MET A 85 5.01 14.67 -4.11
C MET A 85 6.32 14.01 -4.54
N ASP A 86 7.45 14.40 -3.95
CA ASP A 86 8.75 13.83 -4.26
C ASP A 86 8.88 12.39 -3.77
N ALA A 87 8.33 12.08 -2.59
CA ALA A 87 8.32 10.71 -2.03
C ALA A 87 7.45 9.75 -2.85
N LEU A 88 6.43 10.29 -3.51
CA LEU A 88 5.51 9.57 -4.40
C LEU A 88 6.26 8.96 -5.60
N ALA A 89 7.23 9.69 -6.16
CA ALA A 89 8.00 9.25 -7.33
C ALA A 89 8.86 8.01 -7.03
N ASP A 90 9.40 7.91 -5.82
CA ASP A 90 10.27 6.79 -5.40
C ASP A 90 9.49 5.56 -4.93
N LEU A 91 8.28 5.75 -4.39
CA LEU A 91 7.47 4.67 -3.81
C LEU A 91 6.59 3.94 -4.83
N ILE A 92 6.09 4.63 -5.87
CA ILE A 92 5.25 4.02 -6.90
C ILE A 92 5.93 2.80 -7.58
N PRO A 93 7.20 2.87 -8.01
CA PRO A 93 7.88 1.74 -8.63
C PRO A 93 8.00 0.53 -7.69
N GLN A 94 8.31 0.77 -6.41
CA GLN A 94 8.49 -0.29 -5.41
C GLN A 94 7.18 -1.04 -5.12
N LEU A 95 6.07 -0.29 -5.04
CA LEU A 95 4.74 -0.88 -4.85
C LEU A 95 4.27 -1.63 -6.09
N THR A 96 4.52 -1.05 -7.27
CA THR A 96 4.23 -1.69 -8.56
C THR A 96 4.97 -3.03 -8.68
N GLU A 97 6.25 -3.08 -8.28
CA GLU A 97 7.05 -4.31 -8.30
C GLU A 97 6.53 -5.34 -7.29
N ALA A 98 6.14 -4.91 -6.08
CA ALA A 98 5.59 -5.81 -5.07
C ALA A 98 4.25 -6.43 -5.50
N LEU A 99 3.38 -5.65 -6.14
CA LEU A 99 2.11 -6.13 -6.69
C LEU A 99 2.33 -7.09 -7.86
N GLY A 100 3.23 -6.77 -8.80
CA GLY A 100 3.52 -7.64 -9.94
C GLY A 100 4.17 -8.98 -9.58
N LYS A 101 4.71 -9.13 -8.37
CA LYS A 101 5.19 -10.42 -7.84
C LYS A 101 4.06 -11.34 -7.36
N LEU A 102 2.86 -10.81 -7.14
CA LEU A 102 1.69 -11.61 -6.75
C LEU A 102 0.93 -12.18 -7.95
N GLU A 103 1.13 -11.64 -9.15
CA GLU A 103 0.50 -12.13 -10.39
C GLU A 103 1.22 -13.33 -11.03
N LYS A 104 2.37 -13.76 -10.50
CA LYS A 104 3.18 -14.87 -11.02
C LYS A 104 3.17 -16.08 -10.09
#